data_AF-A0A7S0XK44-F1
#
_entry.id   AF-A0A7S0XK44-F1
#
_cell.length_a   1.000
_cell.length_b   1.000
_cell.length_c   1.000
_cell.angle_alpha   90.00
_cell.angle_beta   90.00
_cell.angle_gamma   90.00
#
_symmetry.space_group_name_H-M   'P 1'
#
loop_
_entity.id
_entity.type
_entity.pdbx_description
1 polymer ?
#
loop_
_entity_poly.entity_id
_entity_poly.type
_entity_poly.pdbx_seq_one_letter_code
_entity_poly.pdbx_strand_id
1 'polypeptide(L)'
;IAGKKHQELIFPVVAPDPEKDSDVKYLTYPFYAGGNRGRGQVYPTGEKSNVNVFAATQAGQVTGITVSEKGDSMIEIVSASGVKTSQAVPKGLELVVKSGDIVTADQDLNVNPNAGGFGQEESEIVLQNPIRIIGYLVFCFFVLLTQIFLVLKKKQF
;
A
#
# COMPACT_ATOMS: atom_id res chain seq x y z
N ILE A 1 -0.62 8.57 14.65
CA ILE A 1 -1.82 8.14 15.39
C ILE A 1 -1.62 6.73 15.93
N ALA A 2 -2.30 6.32 17.00
CA ALA A 2 -2.18 4.96 17.52
C ALA A 2 -3.00 3.98 16.69
N GLY A 3 -2.34 3.07 15.96
CA GLY A 3 -3.01 2.14 15.02
C GLY A 3 -4.02 1.20 15.67
N LYS A 4 -3.85 0.84 16.96
CA LYS A 4 -4.86 0.04 17.69
C LYS A 4 -6.20 0.75 17.85
N LYS A 5 -6.19 2.09 17.92
CA LYS A 5 -7.38 2.92 18.15
C LYS A 5 -7.97 3.50 16.86
N HIS A 6 -7.23 3.45 15.76
CA HIS A 6 -7.58 4.09 14.49
C HIS A 6 -7.36 3.11 13.35
N GLN A 7 -8.16 2.05 13.34
CA GLN A 7 -8.19 1.10 12.21
C GLN A 7 -8.97 1.67 11.03
N GLU A 8 -9.88 2.61 11.32
CA GLU A 8 -10.67 3.36 10.35
C GLU A 8 -10.48 4.85 10.62
N LEU A 9 -10.41 5.64 9.55
CA LEU A 9 -10.29 7.09 9.60
C LEU A 9 -11.44 7.70 8.82
N ILE A 10 -12.17 8.60 9.47
CA ILE A 10 -13.30 9.32 8.86
C ILE A 10 -12.82 10.70 8.44
N PHE A 11 -12.98 11.02 7.17
CA PHE A 11 -12.63 12.30 6.59
C PHE A 11 -13.90 13.09 6.26
N PRO A 12 -14.25 14.13 7.03
CA PRO A 12 -15.34 15.02 6.68
C PRO A 12 -14.91 15.91 5.51
N VAL A 13 -15.49 15.66 4.32
CA VAL A 13 -15.23 16.43 3.11
C VAL A 13 -16.50 17.16 2.66
N VAL A 14 -16.32 18.34 2.06
CA VAL A 14 -17.42 19.14 1.52
C VAL A 14 -17.29 19.15 0.00
N ALA A 15 -18.37 18.79 -0.69
CA ALA A 15 -18.41 18.81 -2.14
C ALA A 15 -18.40 20.27 -2.66
N PRO A 16 -17.70 20.54 -3.77
CA PRO A 16 -17.73 21.85 -4.41
C PRO A 16 -19.10 22.14 -5.06
N ASP A 17 -19.35 23.42 -5.36
CA ASP A 17 -20.59 23.91 -5.94
C ASP A 17 -20.35 24.41 -7.39
N PRO A 18 -20.74 23.64 -8.43
CA PRO A 18 -20.56 24.03 -9.83
C PRO A 18 -21.29 25.31 -10.26
N GLU A 19 -22.25 25.81 -9.49
CA GLU A 19 -22.93 27.07 -9.80
C GLU A 19 -22.10 28.29 -9.40
N LYS A 20 -21.15 28.11 -8.48
CA LYS A 20 -20.26 29.16 -7.97
C LYS A 20 -18.86 29.11 -8.56
N ASP A 21 -18.51 27.98 -9.19
CA ASP A 21 -17.21 27.74 -9.78
C ASP A 21 -17.38 27.13 -11.19
N SER A 22 -16.93 27.86 -12.20
CA SER A 22 -17.00 27.42 -13.59
C SER A 22 -16.07 26.27 -13.93
N ASP A 23 -15.02 26.02 -13.15
CA ASP A 23 -14.05 24.96 -13.41
C ASP A 23 -14.54 23.59 -12.89
N VAL A 24 -15.52 23.60 -11.98
CA VAL A 24 -16.16 22.39 -11.45
C VAL A 24 -17.39 22.03 -12.29
N LYS A 25 -17.55 20.74 -12.64
CA LYS A 25 -18.67 20.23 -13.45
C LYS A 25 -19.35 19.05 -12.78
N TYR A 26 -20.62 18.82 -13.09
CA TYR A 26 -21.33 17.62 -12.64
C TYR A 26 -20.88 16.38 -13.42
N LEU A 27 -19.87 15.69 -12.89
CA LEU A 27 -19.20 14.52 -13.46
C LEU A 27 -18.91 13.48 -12.38
N THR A 28 -18.46 12.31 -12.82
CA THR A 28 -17.80 11.33 -11.95
C THR A 28 -16.33 11.74 -11.78
N TYR A 29 -15.87 11.80 -10.53
CA TYR A 29 -14.50 12.16 -10.17
C TYR A 29 -13.80 10.97 -9.50
N PRO A 30 -12.52 10.72 -9.81
CA PRO A 30 -11.75 9.68 -9.13
C PRO A 30 -11.35 10.15 -7.72
N PHE A 31 -11.20 9.18 -6.82
CA PHE A 31 -10.74 9.35 -5.45
C PHE A 31 -9.64 8.34 -5.17
N TYR A 32 -8.46 8.83 -4.79
CA TYR A 32 -7.29 7.99 -4.54
C TYR A 32 -6.95 8.03 -3.05
N ALA A 33 -6.79 6.85 -2.45
CA ALA A 33 -6.39 6.72 -1.06
C ALA A 33 -5.16 5.81 -0.94
N GLY A 34 -4.22 6.22 -0.10
CA GLY A 34 -3.05 5.43 0.27
C GLY A 34 -2.95 5.33 1.79
N GLY A 35 -2.73 4.13 2.30
CA GLY A 35 -2.64 3.86 3.73
C GLY A 35 -1.43 3.01 4.06
N ASN A 36 -0.62 3.45 5.03
CA ASN A 36 0.49 2.66 5.56
C ASN A 36 0.24 2.26 7.02
N ARG A 37 0.51 1.00 7.35
CA ARG A 37 0.59 0.53 8.73
C ARG A 37 1.95 -0.12 8.96
N GLY A 38 2.65 0.35 10.00
CA GLY A 38 4.00 -0.13 10.34
C GLY A 38 5.07 0.89 9.99
N ARG A 39 6.34 0.54 10.25
CA ARG A 39 7.50 1.39 9.96
C ARG A 39 7.99 1.14 8.54
N GLY A 40 8.59 2.16 7.93
CA GLY A 40 9.23 2.04 6.62
C GLY A 40 10.58 1.31 6.65
N GLN A 41 10.98 0.78 5.50
CA GLN A 41 12.18 -0.03 5.31
C GLN A 41 13.43 0.78 4.95
N VAL A 42 13.24 2.04 4.52
CA VAL A 42 14.29 2.93 4.01
C VAL A 42 14.07 4.33 4.57
N TYR A 43 15.16 4.99 4.97
CA TYR A 43 15.15 6.38 5.40
C TYR A 43 15.25 7.34 4.20
N PRO A 44 14.86 8.61 4.32
CA PRO A 44 15.03 9.60 3.25
C PRO A 44 16.50 9.77 2.79
N THR A 45 17.47 9.40 3.62
CA THR A 45 18.90 9.36 3.30
C THR A 45 19.29 8.20 2.37
N GLY A 46 18.38 7.25 2.11
CA GLY A 46 18.63 6.03 1.33
C GLY A 46 19.09 4.83 2.17
N GLU A 47 19.39 5.04 3.45
CA GLU A 47 19.83 3.96 4.34
C GLU A 47 18.68 3.01 4.70
N LYS A 48 18.99 1.71 4.80
CA LYS A 48 18.02 0.68 5.24
C LYS A 48 17.71 0.84 6.74
N SER A 49 16.46 0.66 7.11
CA SER A 49 16.04 0.60 8.52
C SER A 49 16.20 -0.81 9.10
N ASN A 50 16.08 -0.93 10.42
CA ASN A 50 16.02 -2.22 11.12
C ASN A 50 14.66 -2.95 10.98
N VAL A 51 13.87 -2.64 9.95
CA VAL A 51 12.66 -3.38 9.55
C VAL A 51 12.84 -3.93 8.13
N ASN A 52 14.05 -4.35 7.81
CA ASN A 52 14.43 -4.79 6.48
C ASN A 52 15.27 -6.06 6.56
N VAL A 53 15.42 -6.71 5.41
CA VAL A 53 16.34 -7.82 5.23
C VAL A 53 17.70 -7.30 4.79
N PHE A 54 18.72 -7.77 5.47
CA PHE A 54 20.13 -7.54 5.17
C PHE A 54 20.64 -8.77 4.43
N ALA A 55 21.12 -8.53 3.22
CA ALA A 55 21.62 -9.57 2.33
C ALA A 55 23.14 -9.63 2.39
N ALA A 56 23.71 -10.80 2.09
CA ALA A 56 25.14 -11.03 2.05
C ALA A 56 25.78 -10.19 0.93
N THR A 57 26.70 -9.31 1.32
CA THR A 57 27.47 -8.46 0.39
C THR A 57 28.33 -9.25 -0.60
N GLN A 58 28.68 -10.49 -0.27
CA GLN A 58 29.46 -11.38 -1.14
C GLN A 58 29.13 -12.84 -0.89
N ALA A 59 29.44 -13.70 -1.87
CA ALA A 59 29.41 -15.15 -1.69
C ALA A 59 30.64 -15.63 -0.90
N GLY A 60 30.45 -16.60 -0.02
CA GLY A 60 31.54 -17.15 0.79
C GLY A 60 31.06 -17.91 2.02
N GLN A 61 32.01 -18.31 2.87
CA GLN A 61 31.72 -18.96 4.14
C GLN A 61 31.64 -17.93 5.28
N VAL A 62 30.62 -18.04 6.13
CA VAL A 62 30.48 -17.22 7.34
C VAL A 62 31.49 -17.70 8.39
N THR A 63 32.54 -16.94 8.66
CA THR A 63 33.61 -17.34 9.59
C THR A 63 33.29 -17.03 11.04
N GLY A 64 32.46 -16.02 11.30
CA GLY A 64 32.11 -15.62 12.65
C GLY A 64 30.97 -14.62 12.67
N ILE A 65 30.20 -14.69 13.76
CA ILE A 65 29.16 -13.72 14.07
C ILE A 65 29.50 -13.17 15.46
N THR A 66 29.85 -11.89 15.54
CA THR A 66 30.16 -11.21 16.81
C THR A 66 29.11 -10.13 17.07
N VAL A 67 28.76 -9.92 18.34
CA VAL A 67 27.82 -8.86 18.73
C VAL A 67 28.62 -7.66 19.22
N SER A 68 28.40 -6.49 18.62
CA SER A 68 29.06 -5.24 18.99
C SER A 68 28.52 -4.69 20.31
N GLU A 69 29.24 -3.74 20.92
CA GLU A 69 28.79 -3.09 22.17
C GLU A 69 27.44 -2.37 22.02
N LYS A 70 27.10 -1.94 20.79
CA LYS A 70 25.80 -1.31 20.47
C LYS A 70 24.69 -2.34 20.26
N GLY A 71 25.03 -3.64 20.25
CA GLY A 71 24.11 -4.76 20.07
C GLY A 71 23.87 -5.17 18.61
N ASP A 72 24.66 -4.64 17.67
CA ASP A 72 24.59 -5.02 16.26
C ASP A 72 25.37 -6.32 16.03
N SER A 73 24.89 -7.17 15.13
CA SER A 73 25.58 -8.41 14.76
C SER A 73 26.52 -8.17 13.59
N MET A 74 27.82 -8.31 13.82
CA MET A 74 28.85 -8.25 12.79
C MET A 74 29.06 -9.65 12.22
N ILE A 75 28.78 -9.81 10.93
CA ILE A 75 28.93 -11.07 10.20
C ILE A 75 30.17 -10.96 9.31
N GLU A 76 31.12 -11.85 9.51
CA GLU A 76 32.29 -11.98 8.65
C GLU A 76 32.09 -13.08 7.62
N ILE A 77 32.26 -12.74 6.34
CA ILE A 77 32.18 -13.66 5.22
C ILE A 77 33.53 -13.71 4.51
N VAL A 78 34.04 -14.92 4.27
CA VAL A 78 35.27 -15.15 3.52
C VAL A 78 34.94 -15.77 2.17
N SER A 79 35.27 -15.06 1.10
CA SER A 79 35.05 -15.52 -0.27
C SER A 79 35.98 -16.68 -0.63
N ALA A 80 35.67 -17.38 -1.73
CA ALA A 80 36.57 -18.41 -2.29
C ALA A 80 37.96 -17.85 -2.69
N SER A 81 38.06 -16.54 -2.95
CA SER A 81 39.33 -15.84 -3.21
C SER A 81 40.10 -15.44 -1.94
N GLY A 82 39.57 -15.75 -0.75
CA GLY A 82 40.18 -15.42 0.54
C GLY A 82 39.93 -13.98 1.01
N VAL A 83 39.10 -13.21 0.31
CA VAL A 83 38.75 -11.83 0.69
C VAL A 83 37.74 -11.88 1.84
N LYS A 84 38.08 -11.24 2.96
CA LYS A 84 37.20 -11.10 4.12
C LYS A 84 36.39 -9.82 4.02
N THR A 85 35.08 -9.93 4.12
CA THR A 85 34.17 -8.79 4.20
C THR A 85 33.36 -8.89 5.47
N SER A 86 33.27 -7.77 6.20
CA SER A 86 32.46 -7.66 7.41
C SER A 86 31.26 -6.78 7.14
N GLN A 87 30.08 -7.23 7.55
CA GLN A 87 28.85 -6.48 7.40
C GLN A 87 28.09 -6.45 8.73
N ALA A 88 27.54 -5.28 9.06
CA ALA A 88 26.76 -5.07 10.27
C ALA A 88 25.27 -5.33 9.98
N VAL A 89 24.64 -6.14 10.82
CA VAL A 89 23.18 -6.31 10.88
C VAL A 89 22.67 -5.63 12.16
N PRO A 90 21.77 -4.64 12.05
CA PRO A 90 21.27 -3.89 13.20
C PRO A 90 20.63 -4.77 14.28
N LYS A 91 20.70 -4.32 15.53
CA LYS A 91 20.03 -4.96 16.66
C LYS A 91 18.54 -5.23 16.40
N GLY A 92 18.07 -6.39 16.87
CA GLY A 92 16.66 -6.77 16.89
C GLY A 92 16.20 -7.61 15.71
N LEU A 93 17.12 -7.98 14.82
CA LEU A 93 16.88 -8.89 13.70
C LEU A 93 17.33 -10.31 14.07
N GLU A 94 16.50 -11.29 13.72
CA GLU A 94 16.82 -12.70 13.92
C GLU A 94 17.63 -13.22 12.74
N LEU A 95 18.86 -13.69 12.99
CA LEU A 95 19.74 -14.21 11.95
C LEU A 95 19.31 -15.63 11.53
N VAL A 96 19.31 -15.87 10.22
CA VAL A 96 19.04 -17.19 9.62
C VAL A 96 20.33 -17.99 9.48
N VAL A 97 21.45 -17.28 9.29
CA VAL A 97 22.78 -17.88 9.05
C VAL A 97 23.53 -18.15 10.34
N LYS A 98 24.34 -19.21 10.33
CA LYS A 98 25.23 -19.63 11.42
C LYS A 98 26.69 -19.58 10.98
N SER A 99 27.60 -19.56 11.95
CA SER A 99 29.02 -19.72 11.65
C SER A 99 29.29 -21.08 11.02
N GLY A 100 30.00 -21.08 9.89
CA GLY A 100 30.27 -22.25 9.07
C GLY A 100 29.40 -22.37 7.82
N ASP A 101 28.29 -21.63 7.73
CA ASP A 101 27.40 -21.67 6.57
C ASP A 101 28.03 -21.04 5.34
N ILE A 102 27.73 -21.60 4.17
CA ILE A 102 28.10 -21.03 2.87
C ILE A 102 26.91 -20.22 2.36
N VAL A 103 27.13 -18.95 2.07
CA VAL A 103 26.13 -18.02 1.54
C VAL A 103 26.49 -17.57 0.13
N THR A 104 25.49 -17.33 -0.71
CA THR A 104 25.67 -16.67 -2.00
C THR A 104 25.59 -15.15 -1.86
N ALA A 105 26.09 -14.41 -2.84
CA ALA A 105 25.83 -12.97 -2.90
C ALA A 105 24.31 -12.72 -2.93
N ASP A 106 23.89 -11.66 -2.25
CA ASP A 106 22.49 -11.26 -2.08
C ASP A 106 21.59 -12.27 -1.33
N GLN A 107 22.18 -13.30 -0.70
CA GLN A 107 21.42 -14.20 0.18
C GLN A 107 21.03 -13.50 1.49
N ASP A 108 19.76 -13.65 1.88
CA ASP A 108 19.24 -13.09 3.13
C ASP A 108 19.94 -13.65 4.37
N LEU A 109 20.40 -12.75 5.25
CA LEU A 109 21.11 -13.10 6.49
C LEU A 109 20.18 -13.15 7.70
N ASN A 110 19.04 -12.46 7.62
CA ASN A 110 18.07 -12.35 8.69
C ASN A 110 16.65 -12.59 8.18
N VAL A 111 15.78 -13.03 9.08
CA VAL A 111 14.34 -13.17 8.81
C VAL A 111 13.76 -11.78 8.56
N ASN A 112 12.83 -11.66 7.61
CA ASN A 112 12.13 -10.42 7.35
C ASN A 112 11.31 -10.00 8.59
N PRO A 113 11.67 -8.90 9.27
CA PRO A 113 10.98 -8.45 10.48
C PRO A 113 9.69 -7.65 10.17
N ASN A 114 9.43 -7.35 8.89
CA ASN A 114 8.33 -6.48 8.51
C ASN A 114 6.98 -7.20 8.60
N ALA A 115 6.14 -6.76 9.54
CA ALA A 115 4.74 -7.14 9.66
C ALA A 115 3.77 -5.97 9.32
N GLY A 116 4.29 -4.93 8.69
CA GLY A 116 3.53 -3.80 8.18
C GLY A 116 3.24 -3.92 6.69
N GLY A 117 2.70 -2.85 6.11
CA GLY A 117 2.41 -2.77 4.69
C GLY A 117 1.80 -1.42 4.30
N PHE A 118 1.95 -1.13 3.01
CA PHE A 118 1.29 -0.01 2.34
C PHE A 118 0.28 -0.55 1.35
N GLY A 119 -0.92 0.01 1.35
CA GLY A 119 -1.99 -0.29 0.41
C GLY A 119 -2.49 0.97 -0.27
N GLN A 120 -2.95 0.81 -1.51
CA GLN A 120 -3.57 1.85 -2.30
C GLN A 120 -4.92 1.37 -2.78
N GLU A 121 -5.88 2.28 -2.86
CA GLU A 121 -7.20 2.02 -3.41
C GLU A 121 -7.63 3.22 -4.25
N GLU A 122 -8.35 2.94 -5.32
CA GLU A 122 -9.01 3.93 -6.16
C GLU A 122 -10.52 3.70 -6.11
N SER A 123 -11.27 4.78 -6.04
CA SER A 123 -12.72 4.77 -6.08
C SER A 123 -13.22 5.97 -6.88
N GLU A 124 -14.52 6.08 -7.05
CA GLU A 124 -15.14 7.18 -7.79
C GLU A 124 -16.29 7.77 -6.98
N ILE A 125 -16.51 9.08 -7.16
CA ILE A 125 -17.64 9.79 -6.58
C ILE A 125 -18.34 10.61 -7.66
N VAL A 126 -19.68 10.52 -7.70
CA VAL A 126 -20.49 11.27 -8.67
C VAL A 126 -20.93 12.58 -8.05
N LEU A 127 -20.48 13.71 -8.62
CA LEU A 127 -21.01 15.02 -8.30
C LEU A 127 -22.31 15.23 -9.10
N GLN A 128 -23.45 15.03 -8.44
CA GLN A 128 -24.76 14.98 -9.10
C GLN A 128 -25.55 16.29 -8.99
N ASN A 129 -26.25 16.64 -10.06
CA ASN A 129 -27.25 17.71 -10.05
C ASN A 129 -28.65 17.10 -9.78
N PRO A 130 -29.36 17.50 -8.71
CA PRO A 130 -30.70 17.00 -8.40
C PRO A 130 -31.71 17.14 -9.55
N ILE A 131 -31.60 18.20 -10.36
CA ILE A 131 -32.49 18.45 -11.50
C ILE A 131 -32.39 17.34 -12.55
N ARG A 132 -31.19 16.75 -12.75
CA ARG A 132 -31.00 15.61 -13.66
C ARG A 132 -31.79 14.38 -13.20
N ILE A 133 -31.81 14.12 -11.89
CA ILE A 133 -32.58 13.01 -11.31
C ILE A 133 -34.08 13.26 -11.49
N ILE A 134 -34.55 14.48 -11.21
CA ILE A 134 -35.97 14.82 -11.37
C ILE A 134 -36.40 14.64 -12.84
N GLY A 135 -35.62 15.16 -13.80
CA GLY A 135 -35.88 14.98 -15.22
C GLY A 135 -35.92 13.51 -15.63
N TYR A 136 -35.00 12.69 -15.12
CA TYR A 136 -34.98 11.24 -15.35
C TYR A 136 -36.25 10.55 -14.82
N LEU A 137 -36.70 10.88 -13.60
CA LEU A 137 -37.91 10.29 -13.01
C LEU A 137 -39.16 10.64 -13.82
N VAL A 138 -39.29 11.89 -14.27
CA VAL A 138 -40.41 12.32 -15.14
C VAL A 138 -40.40 11.54 -16.45
N PHE A 139 -39.22 11.36 -17.06
CA PHE A 139 -39.07 10.54 -18.26
C PHE A 139 -39.50 9.09 -18.03
N CYS A 140 -39.02 8.44 -16.96
CA CYS A 140 -39.41 7.08 -16.60
C CYS A 140 -40.92 6.94 -16.39
N PHE A 141 -41.57 7.94 -15.78
CA PHE A 141 -43.01 7.95 -15.61
C PHE A 141 -43.76 7.94 -16.95
N PHE A 142 -43.35 8.79 -17.91
CA PHE A 142 -43.96 8.81 -19.24
C PHE A 142 -43.70 7.53 -20.03
N VAL A 143 -42.51 6.93 -19.91
CA VAL A 143 -42.21 5.63 -20.52
C VAL A 143 -43.15 4.56 -19.99
N LEU A 144 -43.32 4.46 -18.67
CA LEU A 144 -44.22 3.51 -18.04
C LEU A 144 -45.67 3.70 -18.50
N LEU A 145 -46.15 4.94 -18.50
CA LEU A 145 -47.50 5.28 -18.94
C LEU A 145 -47.74 4.89 -20.41
N THR A 146 -46.75 5.14 -21.28
CA THR A 146 -46.79 4.72 -22.69
C THR A 146 -46.82 3.21 -22.83
N GLN A 147 -46.01 2.48 -22.07
CA GLN A 147 -46.01 1.01 -22.08
C GLN A 147 -47.38 0.44 -21.68
N ILE A 148 -48.00 0.99 -20.63
CA ILE A 148 -49.35 0.59 -20.18
C ILE A 148 -50.37 0.82 -21.29
N PHE A 149 -50.38 2.01 -21.90
CA PHE A 149 -51.31 2.32 -22.98
C PHE A 149 -51.14 1.43 -24.22
N LEU A 150 -49.91 1.09 -24.59
CA LEU A 150 -49.66 0.14 -25.69
C LEU A 150 -50.22 -1.25 -25.39
N VAL A 151 -50.05 -1.75 -24.17
CA VAL A 151 -50.59 -3.06 -23.75
C VAL A 151 -52.12 -3.04 -23.72
N LEU A 152 -52.73 -1.99 -23.16
CA LEU A 152 -54.18 -1.83 -23.15
C LEU A 152 -54.73 -1.75 -24.57
N LYS A 153 -54.07 -1.01 -25.47
CA LYS A 153 -54.50 -0.91 -26.86
C LYS A 153 -54.38 -2.23 -27.60
N LYS A 154 -53.31 -3.00 -27.36
CA LYS A 154 -53.14 -4.35 -27.90
C LYS A 154 -54.26 -5.30 -27.45
N LYS A 155 -54.69 -5.21 -26.18
CA LYS A 155 -55.77 -6.05 -25.64
C LYS A 155 -57.17 -5.64 -26.14
N GLN A 156 -57.33 -4.41 -26.62
CA GLN A 156 -58.60 -3.91 -27.16
C GLN A 156 -58.88 -4.43 -28.57
N PHE A 157 -57.84 -4.65 -29.37
CA PHE A 157 -57.92 -5.27 -30.70
C PHE A 157 -57.93 -6.80 -30.58
#